data_AF-A0A918UG94-F1
#
_entry.id   AF-A0A918UG94-F1
#
_cell.length_a   1.000
_cell.length_b   1.000
_cell.length_c   1.000
_cell.angle_alpha   90.00
_cell.angle_beta   90.00
_cell.angle_gamma   90.00
#
_symmetry.space_group_name_H-M   'P 1'
#
loop_
_entity.id
_entity.type
_entity.pdbx_description
1 polymer ?
#
loop_
_entity_poly.entity_id
_entity_poly.type
_entity_poly.pdbx_seq_one_letter_code
_entity_poly.pdbx_strand_id
1 'polypeptide(L)'
;MHPRQLDPAGLKRISERTVSLRDIRWLAEVDVDRAALEERWGGPETVYDDLAEWVCFAFSPVKGEAFFLQRETEHPPMPQFGLSVTRGLFSAGAAAQIVEALGIVGARLTQVNAEVAR
;
A
#
# COMPACT_ATOMS: atom_id res chain seq x y z
N MET A 1 -4.88 -14.61 -15.55
CA MET A 1 -4.80 -14.94 -14.11
C MET A 1 -6.01 -14.32 -13.44
N HIS A 2 -6.77 -15.06 -12.65
CA HIS A 2 -7.86 -14.47 -11.85
C HIS A 2 -7.23 -13.61 -10.74
N PRO A 3 -7.74 -12.39 -10.47
CA PRO A 3 -7.28 -11.60 -9.35
C PRO A 3 -7.59 -12.39 -8.06
N ARG A 4 -6.55 -12.75 -7.31
CA ARG A 4 -6.69 -13.47 -6.03
C ARG A 4 -7.40 -12.56 -5.04
N GLN A 5 -8.53 -13.01 -4.53
CA GLN A 5 -9.32 -12.26 -3.54
C GLN A 5 -8.52 -12.11 -2.24
N LEU A 6 -8.31 -10.89 -1.78
CA LEU A 6 -7.72 -10.59 -0.49
C LEU A 6 -8.75 -10.78 0.63
N ASP A 7 -8.36 -11.45 1.71
CA ASP A 7 -9.18 -11.58 2.92
C ASP A 7 -8.84 -10.44 3.89
N PRO A 8 -9.78 -9.54 4.21
CA PRO A 8 -9.58 -8.46 5.18
C PRO A 8 -9.17 -8.96 6.57
N ALA A 9 -9.59 -10.15 7.00
CA ALA A 9 -9.21 -10.74 8.28
C ALA A 9 -7.82 -11.39 8.25
N GLY A 10 -7.29 -11.67 7.06
CA GLY A 10 -5.96 -12.25 6.86
C GLY A 10 -4.83 -11.23 6.81
N LEU A 11 -5.15 -9.94 6.71
CA LEU A 11 -4.17 -8.87 6.53
C LEU A 11 -3.36 -8.62 7.81
N LYS A 12 -2.02 -8.60 7.67
CA LYS A 12 -1.10 -8.38 8.79
C LYS A 12 -0.18 -7.20 8.53
N ARG A 13 0.05 -6.36 9.53
CA ARG A 13 1.19 -5.43 9.52
C ARG A 13 2.49 -6.22 9.58
N ILE A 14 3.44 -5.81 8.75
CA ILE A 14 4.82 -6.32 8.74
C ILE A 14 5.77 -5.13 8.81
N SER A 15 7.03 -5.37 9.15
CA SER A 15 8.06 -4.35 8.95
C SER A 15 8.35 -4.19 7.47
N GLU A 16 8.55 -2.95 7.04
CA GLU A 16 8.92 -2.63 5.65
C GLU A 16 10.17 -3.42 5.20
N ARG A 17 11.15 -3.58 6.10
CA ARG A 17 12.43 -4.27 5.84
C ARG A 17 12.30 -5.76 5.52
N THR A 18 11.11 -6.32 5.68
CA THR A 18 10.82 -7.74 5.38
C THR A 18 10.80 -8.00 3.87
N VAL A 19 10.69 -6.96 3.05
CA VAL A 19 10.54 -7.06 1.59
C VAL A 19 11.56 -6.17 0.91
N SER A 20 12.15 -6.64 -0.19
CA SER A 20 13.06 -5.79 -0.95
C SER A 20 12.28 -4.73 -1.73
N LEU A 21 12.70 -3.47 -1.62
CA LEU A 21 12.19 -2.38 -2.47
C LEU A 21 12.38 -2.62 -3.98
N ARG A 22 13.27 -3.54 -4.37
CA ARG A 22 13.45 -3.94 -5.78
C ARG A 22 12.31 -4.81 -6.32
N ASP A 23 11.55 -5.43 -5.43
CA ASP A 23 10.50 -6.38 -5.77
C ASP A 23 9.10 -5.76 -5.78
N ILE A 24 9.00 -4.46 -5.46
CA ILE A 24 7.74 -3.73 -5.43
C ILE A 24 7.56 -2.87 -6.67
N ARG A 25 6.30 -2.65 -7.06
CA ARG A 25 5.90 -1.79 -8.15
C ARG A 25 4.76 -0.90 -7.71
N TRP A 26 4.80 0.37 -8.12
CA TRP A 26 3.72 1.32 -7.86
C TRP A 26 2.47 0.88 -8.63
N LEU A 27 1.38 0.64 -7.91
CA LEU A 27 0.12 0.13 -8.43
C LEU A 27 -0.95 1.23 -8.52
N ALA A 28 -1.05 2.11 -7.53
CA ALA A 28 -2.14 3.07 -7.43
C ALA A 28 -1.83 4.21 -6.46
N GLU A 29 -2.70 5.21 -6.44
CA GLU A 29 -2.82 6.17 -5.33
C GLU A 29 -4.10 5.91 -4.55
N VAL A 30 -3.98 6.06 -3.24
CA VAL A 30 -5.05 5.82 -2.28
C VAL A 30 -5.24 7.08 -1.45
N ASP A 31 -6.44 7.63 -1.51
CA ASP A 31 -6.88 8.62 -0.53
C ASP A 31 -7.40 7.87 0.70
N VAL A 32 -6.68 8.03 1.81
CA VAL A 32 -6.97 7.37 3.08
C VAL A 32 -6.46 8.24 4.22
N ASP A 33 -7.27 8.32 5.28
CA ASP A 33 -6.91 9.07 6.48
C ASP A 33 -5.77 8.36 7.23
N ARG A 34 -4.67 9.10 7.46
CA ARG A 34 -3.50 8.62 8.19
C ARG A 34 -3.83 8.30 9.65
N ALA A 35 -4.59 9.14 10.34
CA ALA A 35 -4.96 8.91 11.73
C ALA A 35 -5.81 7.64 11.87
N ALA A 36 -6.72 7.39 10.92
CA ALA A 36 -7.50 6.16 10.88
C ALA A 36 -6.63 4.91 10.62
N LEU A 37 -5.62 5.03 9.74
CA LEU A 37 -4.62 3.97 9.55
C LEU A 37 -3.85 3.68 10.84
N GLU A 38 -3.38 4.72 11.54
CA GLU A 38 -2.64 4.60 12.79
C GLU A 38 -3.48 3.98 13.91
N GLU A 39 -4.75 4.39 14.03
CA GLU A 39 -5.68 3.84 15.03
C GLU A 39 -5.92 2.34 14.80
N ARG A 40 -6.10 1.91 13.55
CA ARG A 40 -6.41 0.52 13.22
C ARG A 40 -5.18 -0.38 13.18
N TRP A 41 -4.07 0.12 12.65
CA TRP A 41 -2.91 -0.69 12.27
C TRP A 41 -1.63 -0.31 13.01
N GLY A 42 -1.70 0.63 13.96
CA GLY A 42 -0.56 1.14 14.69
C GLY A 42 0.28 2.12 13.86
N GLY A 43 1.30 2.69 14.48
CA GLY A 43 2.14 3.72 13.87
C GLY A 43 2.83 3.27 12.57
N PRO A 44 3.07 4.21 11.63
CA PRO A 44 3.88 3.94 10.45
C PRO A 44 5.36 3.77 10.84
N GLU A 45 6.10 3.15 9.94
CA GLU A 45 7.55 3.22 9.94
C GLU A 45 8.00 4.48 9.20
N THR A 46 9.05 5.13 9.69
CA THR A 46 9.76 6.17 8.94
C THR A 46 10.88 5.51 8.15
N VAL A 47 10.84 5.67 6.83
CA VAL A 47 11.81 5.11 5.88
C VAL A 47 12.53 6.25 5.20
N TYR A 48 13.84 6.09 5.01
CA TYR A 48 14.69 7.06 4.33
C TYR A 48 15.20 6.44 3.04
N ASP A 49 15.06 7.16 1.93
CA ASP A 49 15.81 6.89 0.72
C ASP A 49 16.68 8.11 0.34
N ASP A 50 17.40 8.01 -0.78
CA ASP A 50 18.27 9.09 -1.26
C ASP A 50 17.49 10.37 -1.66
N LEU A 51 16.16 10.31 -1.71
CA LEU A 51 15.29 11.39 -2.18
C LEU A 51 14.56 12.08 -1.01
N ALA A 52 14.02 11.33 -0.05
CA ALA A 52 13.21 11.88 1.01
C ALA A 52 13.03 10.96 2.24
N GLU A 53 12.38 11.53 3.26
CA GLU A 53 11.77 10.79 4.35
C GLU A 53 10.32 10.40 4.00
N TRP A 54 9.98 9.14 4.25
CA TRP A 54 8.69 8.55 3.90
C TRP A 54 8.00 7.95 5.12
N VAL A 55 6.72 8.26 5.27
CA VAL A 55 5.78 7.53 6.11
C VAL A 55 5.38 6.25 5.39
N CYS A 56 5.60 5.09 6.02
CA CYS A 56 5.36 3.79 5.40
C CYS A 56 4.50 2.86 6.28
N PHE A 57 3.43 2.33 5.71
CA PHE A 57 2.71 1.18 6.25
C PHE A 57 2.89 -0.02 5.33
N ALA A 58 3.54 -1.07 5.82
CA ALA A 58 3.73 -2.32 5.12
C ALA A 58 2.79 -3.41 5.62
N PHE A 59 2.19 -4.15 4.69
CA PHE A 59 1.26 -5.21 5.00
C PHE A 59 1.56 -6.48 4.20
N SER A 60 1.23 -7.62 4.78
CA SER A 60 1.25 -8.90 4.10
C SER A 60 -0.12 -9.55 4.17
N PRO A 61 -0.83 -9.71 3.03
CA PRO A 61 -2.08 -10.46 3.01
C PRO A 61 -1.85 -11.98 3.09
N VAL A 62 -0.74 -12.46 2.51
CA VAL A 62 -0.30 -13.85 2.55
C VAL A 62 1.23 -13.93 2.49
N LYS A 63 1.80 -15.05 2.95
CA LYS A 63 3.24 -15.26 2.97
C LYS A 63 3.87 -15.07 1.59
N GLY A 64 4.86 -14.18 1.49
CA GLY A 64 5.59 -13.87 0.26
C GLY A 64 4.97 -12.78 -0.61
N GLU A 65 3.77 -12.29 -0.25
CA GLU A 65 3.15 -11.14 -0.89
C GLU A 65 3.05 -9.99 0.12
N ALA A 66 3.22 -8.76 -0.38
CA ALA A 66 3.16 -7.57 0.43
C ALA A 66 2.74 -6.34 -0.38
N PHE A 67 2.20 -5.36 0.34
CA PHE A 67 1.97 -4.03 -0.20
C PHE A 67 2.32 -2.95 0.83
N PHE A 68 2.54 -1.75 0.30
CA PHE A 68 3.07 -0.60 1.01
C PHE A 68 2.21 0.62 0.70
N LEU A 69 1.75 1.30 1.74
CA LEU A 69 1.23 2.66 1.63
C LEU A 69 2.34 3.62 2.05
N GLN A 70 2.80 4.42 1.10
CA GLN A 70 3.93 5.32 1.27
C GLN A 70 3.51 6.75 0.96
N ARG A 71 3.95 7.70 1.79
CA ARG A 71 3.79 9.12 1.52
C ARG A 71 5.00 9.87 2.05
N GLU A 72 5.55 10.75 1.25
CA GLU A 72 6.63 11.63 1.67
C GLU A 72 6.20 12.51 2.86
N THR A 73 7.10 12.72 3.81
CA THR A 73 6.80 13.42 5.07
C THR A 73 6.83 14.94 4.90
N GLU A 74 7.82 15.51 4.22
CA GLU A 74 8.09 16.95 4.24
C GLU A 74 7.40 17.71 3.09
N HIS A 75 7.54 17.23 1.86
CA HIS A 75 7.04 17.92 0.67
C HIS A 75 6.23 16.98 -0.23
N PRO A 76 5.17 16.33 0.28
CA PRO A 76 4.42 15.37 -0.51
C PRO A 76 3.86 16.05 -1.76
N PRO A 77 4.18 15.54 -2.96
CA PRO A 77 3.66 16.11 -4.20
C PRO A 77 2.13 15.99 -4.26
N MET A 78 1.56 15.02 -3.53
CA MET A 78 0.13 14.79 -3.41
C MET A 78 -0.24 14.33 -1.98
N PRO A 79 -1.45 14.66 -1.48
CA PRO A 79 -1.87 14.29 -0.13
C PRO A 79 -2.13 12.79 0.05
N GLN A 80 -2.36 12.06 -1.06
CA GLN A 80 -2.62 10.63 -1.10
C GLN A 80 -1.39 9.79 -0.78
N PHE A 81 -1.63 8.54 -0.37
CA PHE A 81 -0.60 7.52 -0.25
C PHE A 81 -0.37 6.84 -1.61
N GLY A 82 0.88 6.67 -1.99
CA GLY A 82 1.27 5.73 -3.04
C GLY A 82 1.10 4.30 -2.55
N LEU A 83 0.39 3.48 -3.32
CA LEU A 83 0.26 2.05 -3.10
C LEU A 83 1.25 1.31 -3.99
N SER A 84 2.27 0.71 -3.37
CA SER A 84 3.23 -0.16 -4.05
C SER A 84 3.02 -1.61 -3.62
N VAL A 85 3.17 -2.56 -4.54
CA VAL A 85 2.88 -3.98 -4.29
C VAL A 85 3.98 -4.88 -4.82
N THR A 86 4.16 -6.06 -4.23
CA THR A 86 5.00 -7.09 -4.83
C THR A 86 4.37 -7.63 -6.11
N ARG A 87 5.19 -8.21 -7.00
CA ARG A 87 4.77 -8.69 -8.33
C ARG A 87 3.50 -9.56 -8.34
N GLY A 88 3.28 -10.39 -7.31
CA GLY A 88 2.11 -11.27 -7.21
C GLY A 88 0.77 -10.52 -7.09
N LEU A 89 0.83 -9.28 -6.59
CA LEU A 89 -0.33 -8.41 -6.38
C LEU A 89 -0.46 -7.32 -7.45
N PHE A 90 0.44 -7.27 -8.44
CA PHE A 90 0.42 -6.24 -9.48
C PHE A 90 -0.65 -6.56 -10.55
N SER A 91 -1.91 -6.19 -10.27
CA SER A 91 -3.05 -6.40 -11.18
C SER A 91 -4.15 -5.35 -10.98
N ALA A 92 -5.00 -5.16 -11.99
CA ALA A 92 -6.09 -4.17 -11.95
C ALA A 92 -7.03 -4.32 -10.74
N GLY A 93 -7.39 -5.56 -10.40
CA GLY A 93 -8.33 -5.85 -9.31
C GLY A 93 -7.71 -5.76 -7.91
N ALA A 94 -6.39 -5.84 -7.79
CA ALA A 94 -5.73 -5.88 -6.50
C ALA A 94 -5.83 -4.54 -5.75
N ALA A 95 -5.77 -3.41 -6.46
CA ALA A 95 -5.84 -2.10 -5.83
C ALA A 95 -7.15 -1.91 -5.04
N ALA A 96 -8.29 -2.27 -5.64
CA ALA A 96 -9.59 -2.13 -5.00
C ALA A 96 -9.72 -3.07 -3.80
N GLN A 97 -9.28 -4.33 -3.96
CA GLN A 97 -9.30 -5.30 -2.88
C GLN A 97 -8.39 -4.91 -1.72
N ILE A 98 -7.23 -4.30 -1.99
CA ILE A 98 -6.34 -3.77 -0.94
C ILE A 98 -7.05 -2.67 -0.17
N VAL A 99 -7.66 -1.71 -0.86
CA VAL A 99 -8.39 -0.61 -0.21
C VAL A 99 -9.53 -1.12 0.66
N GLU A 100 -10.29 -2.11 0.20
CA GLU A 100 -11.33 -2.76 1.01
C GLU A 100 -10.73 -3.48 2.22
N ALA A 101 -9.63 -4.23 2.03
CA ALA A 101 -8.97 -5.01 3.07
C ALA A 101 -8.34 -4.13 4.17
N LEU A 102 -7.98 -2.87 3.88
CA LEU A 102 -7.54 -1.92 4.91
C LEU A 102 -8.60 -1.72 5.98
N GLY A 103 -9.88 -1.87 5.65
CA GLY A 103 -10.99 -1.70 6.59
C GLY A 103 -11.09 -0.30 7.17
N ILE A 104 -10.71 0.72 6.38
CA ILE A 104 -10.76 2.14 6.76
C ILE A 104 -11.93 2.81 6.03
N VAL A 105 -12.82 3.43 6.80
CA VAL A 105 -13.97 4.16 6.24
C VAL A 105 -13.46 5.35 5.41
N GLY A 106 -13.97 5.49 4.19
CA GLY A 106 -13.62 6.59 3.29
C GLY A 106 -12.34 6.38 2.48
N ALA A 107 -11.61 5.29 2.72
CA ALA A 107 -10.47 4.91 1.89
C ALA A 107 -10.94 4.63 0.45
N ARG A 108 -10.27 5.23 -0.53
CA ARG A 108 -10.63 5.07 -1.96
C ARG A 108 -9.43 5.20 -2.88
N LEU A 109 -9.51 4.54 -4.02
CA LEU A 109 -8.56 4.72 -5.11
C LEU A 109 -8.80 6.07 -5.79
N THR A 110 -7.73 6.81 -6.03
CA THR A 110 -7.77 8.06 -6.82
C THR A 110 -7.16 7.88 -8.20
N GLN A 111 -6.16 6.99 -8.30
CA GLN A 111 -5.47 6.69 -9.54
C GLN A 111 -5.01 5.22 -9.53
N VAL A 112 -5.02 4.58 -10.69
CA VAL A 112 -4.43 3.24 -10.88
C VAL A 112 -3.41 3.32 -12.00
N ASN A 113 -2.30 2.61 -11.84
CA ASN A 113 -1.24 2.56 -12.83
C ASN A 113 -1.78 2.10 -14.20
N ALA A 114 -1.50 2.87 -15.25
CA ALA A 114 -1.98 2.59 -16.60
C ALA A 114 -1.47 1.24 -17.15
N GLU A 115 -0.35 0.72 -16.64
CA GLU A 115 0.19 -0.59 -17.04
C GLU A 115 -0.70 -1.77 -16.64
N VAL A 116 -1.43 -1.67 -15.53
CA VAL A 116 -2.38 -2.70 -15.11
C VAL A 116 -3.78 -2.50 -15.70
N ALA A 117 -4.05 -1.34 -16.30
CA ALA A 117 -5.32 -1.05 -16.98
C ALA A 117 -5.36 -1.57 -18.44
N ARG A 118 -4.28 -2.19 -18.92
CA ARG A 118 -4.13 -2.75 -20.27
C ARG A 118 -4.16 -4.28 -20.24
#